data_AF-A0A8T6N9N4-F1
#
_entry.id   AF-A0A8T6N9N4-F1
#
_cell.length_a   1.000
_cell.length_b   1.000
_cell.length_c   1.000
_cell.angle_alpha   90.00
_cell.angle_beta   90.00
_cell.angle_gamma   90.00
#
_symmetry.space_group_name_H-M   'P 1'
#
loop_
_entity.id
_entity.type
_entity.pdbx_description
1 polymer ?
#
loop_
_entity_poly.entity_id
_entity_poly.type
_entity_poly.pdbx_seq_one_letter_code
_entity_poly.pdbx_strand_id
1 'polypeptide(L)'
;MVQVHTAAALPTGPGDINHPLAFLAAAIGGMAAPLFVTASGLGIHISARKKSRDAKGWVGWIIPRALVLVLFQIVVNLLFHVNHGGSFHATTPGVLTLFAASAIIAPFTLKLGSFARASLLVALVIWPTLFPGYIGSDLSWSERIASDGLIEWSERLLLNGTYPLLPWFSYVLLGSMLADMDDNGFRAKASVTLGLLFTLATFAQS
;
A
#
# COMPACT_ATOMS: atom_id res chain seq x y z
N MET A 1 -12.40 4.10 6.02
CA MET A 1 -12.21 2.79 5.34
C MET A 1 -11.78 1.63 6.26
N VAL A 2 -11.57 1.86 7.56
CA VAL A 2 -11.09 0.81 8.50
C VAL A 2 -12.19 0.32 9.44
N GLN A 3 -13.20 1.16 9.71
CA GLN A 3 -14.38 0.80 10.51
C GLN A 3 -15.24 -0.30 9.85
N VAL A 4 -15.23 -0.41 8.51
CA VAL A 4 -16.08 -1.38 7.79
C VAL A 4 -15.46 -2.77 7.64
N HIS A 5 -14.13 -2.90 7.62
CA HIS A 5 -13.48 -4.21 7.49
C HIS A 5 -13.32 -4.93 8.84
N THR A 6 -13.23 -4.19 9.95
CA THR A 6 -13.16 -4.79 11.30
C THR A 6 -14.52 -5.33 11.75
N ALA A 7 -15.61 -4.65 11.38
CA ALA A 7 -16.97 -5.12 11.62
C ALA A 7 -17.33 -6.39 10.81
N ALA A 8 -16.63 -6.65 9.70
CA ALA A 8 -16.89 -7.80 8.83
C ALA A 8 -16.15 -9.08 9.25
N ALA A 9 -14.99 -8.97 9.90
CA ALA A 9 -14.19 -10.14 10.28
C ALA A 9 -14.65 -10.81 11.60
N LEU A 10 -15.36 -10.08 12.45
CA LEU A 10 -15.93 -10.58 13.71
C LEU A 10 -17.36 -10.03 13.85
N PRO A 11 -18.41 -10.81 13.56
CA PRO A 11 -19.79 -10.39 13.76
C PRO A 11 -20.13 -10.50 15.25
N THR A 12 -19.59 -9.62 16.10
CA THR A 12 -20.05 -9.53 17.49
C THR A 12 -21.24 -8.58 17.58
N GLY A 13 -22.38 -9.01 17.06
CA GLY A 13 -23.71 -8.39 17.26
C GLY A 13 -23.78 -6.87 16.98
N PRO A 14 -24.92 -6.23 17.27
CA PRO A 14 -25.03 -4.77 17.27
C PRO A 14 -24.38 -4.23 18.55
N GLY A 15 -23.05 -4.31 18.64
CA GLY A 15 -22.26 -3.92 19.80
C GLY A 15 -21.50 -2.62 19.54
N ASP A 16 -22.06 -1.52 20.04
CA ASP A 16 -21.50 -0.18 20.24
C ASP A 16 -20.12 0.12 19.60
N ILE A 17 -20.12 0.98 18.58
CA ILE A 17 -18.95 1.48 17.83
C ILE A 17 -17.93 2.18 18.77
N ASN A 18 -18.32 2.47 20.02
CA ASN A 18 -17.49 3.07 21.07
C ASN A 18 -16.69 2.06 21.91
N HIS A 19 -16.74 0.76 21.61
CA HIS A 19 -15.96 -0.21 22.39
C HIS A 19 -14.45 -0.04 22.12
N PRO A 20 -13.61 0.16 23.15
CA PRO A 20 -12.18 0.46 22.96
C PRO A 20 -11.42 -0.64 22.21
N LEU A 21 -11.85 -1.90 22.32
CA LEU A 21 -11.29 -3.01 21.53
C LEU A 21 -11.66 -2.94 20.04
N ALA A 22 -12.85 -2.45 19.69
CA ALA A 22 -13.24 -2.25 18.29
C ALA A 22 -12.44 -1.11 17.66
N PHE A 23 -12.18 -0.04 18.42
CA PHE A 23 -11.29 1.04 17.99
C PHE A 23 -9.84 0.57 17.84
N LEU A 24 -9.33 -0.23 18.78
CA LEU A 24 -7.97 -0.78 18.70
C LEU A 24 -7.82 -1.77 17.53
N ALA A 25 -8.79 -2.67 17.34
CA ALA A 25 -8.79 -3.61 16.21
C ALA A 25 -8.88 -2.87 14.87
N ALA A 26 -9.71 -1.82 14.79
CA ALA A 26 -9.74 -0.91 13.66
C ALA A 26 -8.36 -0.25 13.47
N ALA A 27 -7.81 0.43 14.48
CA ALA A 27 -6.50 1.09 14.37
C ALA A 27 -5.40 0.12 13.90
N ILE A 28 -5.32 -1.09 14.45
CA ILE A 28 -4.34 -2.10 14.05
C ILE A 28 -4.60 -2.59 12.61
N GLY A 29 -5.85 -2.91 12.26
CA GLY A 29 -6.21 -3.35 10.91
C GLY A 29 -5.96 -2.27 9.84
N GLY A 30 -6.21 -1.01 10.18
CA GLY A 30 -5.99 0.14 9.31
C GLY A 30 -4.53 0.50 9.11
N MET A 31 -3.69 0.26 10.11
CA MET A 31 -2.24 0.49 10.04
C MET A 31 -1.47 -0.69 9.45
N ALA A 32 -2.05 -1.90 9.45
CA ALA A 32 -1.38 -3.10 8.94
C ALA A 32 -1.00 -2.97 7.46
N ALA A 33 -1.92 -2.53 6.61
CA ALA A 33 -1.64 -2.41 5.17
C ALA A 33 -0.51 -1.39 4.86
N PRO A 34 -0.51 -0.15 5.40
CA PRO A 34 0.61 0.78 5.24
C PRO A 34 1.95 0.20 5.70
N LEU A 35 1.98 -0.49 6.84
CA LEU A 35 3.21 -1.12 7.35
C LEU A 35 3.72 -2.21 6.43
N PHE A 36 2.85 -3.10 5.92
CA PHE A 36 3.26 -4.14 4.96
C PHE A 36 3.78 -3.54 3.66
N VAL A 37 3.19 -2.44 3.19
CA VAL A 37 3.63 -1.76 1.96
C VAL A 37 4.98 -1.08 2.16
N THR A 38 5.20 -0.44 3.30
CA THR A 38 6.51 0.11 3.67
C THR A 38 7.56 -0.99 3.84
N ALA A 39 7.24 -2.09 4.52
CA ALA A 39 8.14 -3.23 4.67
C ALA A 39 8.49 -3.88 3.31
N SER A 40 7.52 -3.97 2.40
CA SER A 40 7.73 -4.43 1.02
C SER A 40 8.70 -3.51 0.28
N GLY A 41 8.50 -2.19 0.34
CA GLY A 41 9.42 -1.20 -0.24
C GLY A 41 10.84 -1.29 0.30
N LEU A 42 10.99 -1.43 1.62
CA LEU A 42 12.27 -1.68 2.30
C LEU A 42 12.95 -2.95 1.76
N GLY A 43 12.22 -4.08 1.71
CA GLY A 43 12.75 -5.36 1.24
C GLY A 43 13.15 -5.35 -0.24
N ILE A 44 12.36 -4.69 -1.09
CA ILE A 44 12.68 -4.49 -2.52
C ILE A 44 13.98 -3.72 -2.66
N HIS A 45 14.13 -2.60 -1.93
CA HIS A 45 15.31 -1.74 -2.03
C HIS A 45 16.59 -2.41 -1.51
N ILE A 46 16.51 -3.09 -0.36
CA ILE A 46 17.63 -3.89 0.18
C ILE A 46 18.03 -4.99 -0.82
N SER A 47 17.07 -5.74 -1.35
CA SER A 47 17.34 -6.84 -2.28
C SER A 47 17.85 -6.36 -3.63
N ALA A 48 17.48 -5.15 -4.04
CA ALA A 48 17.94 -4.54 -5.27
C ALA A 48 19.40 -4.11 -5.15
N ARG A 49 19.79 -3.43 -4.06
CA ARG A 49 21.16 -2.93 -3.87
C ARG A 49 22.23 -4.01 -3.74
N LYS A 50 21.89 -5.16 -3.16
CA LYS A 50 22.86 -6.24 -2.90
C LYS A 50 23.45 -6.90 -4.16
N LYS A 51 22.89 -6.66 -5.35
CA LYS A 51 23.47 -7.19 -6.60
C LYS A 51 23.44 -6.13 -7.70
N SER A 52 24.61 -5.81 -8.24
CA SER A 52 24.71 -5.20 -9.56
C SER A 52 24.07 -6.17 -10.56
N ARG A 53 23.01 -5.73 -11.23
CA ARG A 53 22.26 -6.51 -12.22
C ARG A 53 22.21 -5.72 -13.52
N ASP A 54 22.50 -6.40 -14.62
CA ASP A 54 22.21 -5.91 -15.96
C ASP A 54 20.69 -5.90 -16.20
N ALA A 55 20.25 -5.31 -17.31
CA ALA A 55 18.81 -5.23 -17.64
C ALA A 55 18.15 -6.61 -17.70
N LYS A 56 18.84 -7.63 -18.22
CA LYS A 56 18.33 -9.00 -18.30
C LYS A 56 18.20 -9.64 -16.92
N GLY A 57 19.18 -9.45 -16.05
CA GLY A 57 19.14 -9.90 -14.66
C GLY A 57 18.04 -9.22 -13.84
N TRP A 58 17.73 -7.95 -14.14
CA TRP A 58 16.59 -7.24 -13.57
C TRP A 58 15.25 -7.86 -13.98
N VAL A 59 15.05 -8.09 -15.28
CA VAL A 59 13.84 -8.75 -15.80
C VAL A 59 13.67 -10.14 -15.19
N GLY A 60 14.72 -10.96 -15.20
CA GLY A 60 14.69 -12.30 -14.60
C GLY A 60 14.45 -12.31 -13.09
N TRP A 61 14.69 -11.20 -12.39
CA TRP A 61 14.44 -11.06 -10.95
C TRP A 61 13.04 -10.51 -10.62
N ILE A 62 12.56 -9.51 -11.36
CA ILE A 62 11.25 -8.87 -11.14
C ILE A 62 10.12 -9.76 -11.65
N ILE A 63 10.21 -10.25 -12.89
CA ILE A 63 9.08 -10.87 -13.57
C ILE A 63 8.54 -12.09 -12.82
N PRO A 64 9.36 -13.07 -12.36
CA PRO A 64 8.83 -14.21 -11.62
C PRO A 64 8.12 -13.80 -10.34
N ARG A 65 8.61 -12.77 -9.63
CA ARG A 65 7.99 -12.27 -8.39
C ARG A 65 6.65 -11.59 -8.68
N ALA A 66 6.61 -10.72 -9.68
CA ALA A 66 5.39 -10.05 -10.09
C ALA A 66 4.32 -11.06 -10.53
N LEU A 67 4.71 -12.07 -11.32
CA LEU A 67 3.80 -13.14 -11.74
C LEU A 67 3.24 -13.92 -10.55
N VAL A 68 4.10 -14.36 -9.63
CA VAL A 68 3.66 -15.07 -8.42
C VAL A 68 2.69 -14.21 -7.61
N LEU A 69 2.99 -12.92 -7.40
CA LEU A 69 2.11 -12.02 -6.66
C LEU A 69 0.74 -11.83 -7.34
N VAL A 70 0.72 -11.67 -8.67
CA VAL A 70 -0.53 -11.54 -9.43
C VAL A 70 -1.34 -12.84 -9.37
N LEU A 71 -0.69 -14.01 -9.50
CA LEU A 71 -1.35 -15.31 -9.38
C LEU A 71 -1.96 -15.50 -7.99
N PHE A 72 -1.21 -15.17 -6.93
CA PHE A 72 -1.73 -15.22 -5.57
C PHE A 72 -2.85 -14.19 -5.33
N GLN A 73 -2.84 -13.03 -6.01
CA GLN A 73 -3.97 -12.10 -5.96
C GLN A 73 -5.25 -12.77 -6.47
N ILE A 74 -5.17 -13.47 -7.61
CA ILE A 74 -6.32 -14.19 -8.17
C ILE A 74 -6.77 -15.29 -7.21
N VAL A 75 -5.85 -16.07 -6.65
CA VAL A 75 -6.18 -17.13 -5.67
C VAL A 75 -6.91 -16.56 -4.45
N VAL A 76 -6.37 -15.50 -3.85
CA VAL A 76 -6.99 -14.83 -2.70
C VAL A 76 -8.38 -14.30 -3.07
N ASN A 77 -8.53 -13.66 -4.22
CA ASN A 77 -9.82 -13.15 -4.68
C ASN A 77 -10.85 -14.26 -4.91
N LEU A 78 -10.43 -15.44 -5.37
CA LEU A 78 -11.32 -16.59 -5.53
C LEU A 78 -11.74 -17.21 -4.18
N LEU A 79 -10.81 -17.27 -3.21
CA LEU A 79 -11.10 -17.74 -1.86
C LEU A 79 -12.07 -16.81 -1.13
N PHE A 80 -11.89 -15.49 -1.28
CA PHE A 80 -12.74 -14.45 -0.68
C PHE A 80 -13.71 -13.84 -1.71
N HIS A 81 -14.23 -14.67 -2.60
CA HIS A 81 -15.14 -14.22 -3.64
C HIS A 81 -16.50 -13.78 -3.05
N VAL A 82 -17.09 -12.72 -3.59
CA VAL A 82 -18.41 -12.19 -3.14
C VAL A 82 -19.52 -13.25 -3.12
N ASN A 83 -19.52 -14.18 -4.08
CA ASN A 83 -20.50 -15.28 -4.16
C ASN A 83 -20.42 -16.27 -2.98
N HIS A 84 -19.30 -16.32 -2.26
CA HIS A 84 -19.11 -17.17 -1.07
C HIS A 84 -19.22 -16.37 0.24
N GLY A 85 -19.77 -15.14 0.20
CA GLY A 85 -19.82 -14.22 1.34
C GLY A 85 -18.52 -13.43 1.56
N GLY A 86 -17.60 -13.45 0.59
CA GLY A 86 -16.36 -12.68 0.62
C GLY A 86 -16.52 -11.23 0.16
N SER A 87 -15.38 -10.54 -0.03
CA SER A 87 -15.35 -9.09 -0.28
C SER A 87 -14.87 -8.68 -1.66
N PHE A 88 -14.42 -9.61 -2.51
CA PHE A 88 -13.73 -9.29 -3.77
C PHE A 88 -14.30 -10.07 -4.97
N HIS A 89 -14.14 -9.52 -6.18
CA HIS A 89 -14.30 -10.28 -7.43
C HIS A 89 -12.96 -10.91 -7.82
N ALA A 90 -13.00 -11.96 -8.64
CA ALA A 90 -11.80 -12.68 -9.08
C ALA A 90 -10.70 -11.78 -9.65
N THR A 91 -11.09 -10.75 -10.42
CA THR A 91 -10.19 -9.84 -11.14
C THR A 91 -9.83 -8.57 -10.35
N THR A 92 -10.39 -8.36 -9.16
CA THR A 92 -10.16 -7.14 -8.38
C THR A 92 -8.68 -6.91 -8.11
N PRO A 93 -8.09 -5.77 -8.53
CA PRO A 93 -6.73 -5.43 -8.11
C PRO A 93 -6.71 -5.14 -6.61
N GLY A 94 -5.68 -5.66 -5.93
CA GLY A 94 -5.48 -5.55 -4.49
C GLY A 94 -4.02 -5.32 -4.11
N VAL A 95 -3.69 -5.64 -2.86
CA VAL A 95 -2.36 -5.36 -2.29
C VAL A 95 -1.23 -6.16 -2.95
N LEU A 96 -1.48 -7.37 -3.46
CA LEU A 96 -0.44 -8.17 -4.10
C LEU A 96 -0.14 -7.65 -5.51
N THR A 97 -1.16 -7.22 -6.26
CA THR A 97 -0.96 -6.51 -7.54
C THR A 97 -0.26 -5.16 -7.33
N LEU A 98 -0.54 -4.47 -6.22
CA LEU A 98 0.21 -3.28 -5.81
C LEU A 98 1.70 -3.59 -5.58
N PHE A 99 2.02 -4.68 -4.87
CA PHE A 99 3.41 -5.11 -4.66
C PHE A 99 4.09 -5.49 -5.98
N ALA A 100 3.38 -6.17 -6.88
CA ALA A 100 3.88 -6.51 -8.20
C ALA A 100 4.23 -5.24 -9.01
N ALA A 101 3.29 -4.28 -9.09
CA ALA A 101 3.50 -3.00 -9.76
C ALA A 101 4.67 -2.21 -9.13
N SER A 102 4.74 -2.19 -7.80
CA SER A 102 5.81 -1.50 -7.07
C SER A 102 7.17 -2.10 -7.34
N ALA A 103 7.27 -3.44 -7.42
CA ALA A 103 8.51 -4.14 -7.78
C ALA A 103 8.96 -3.84 -9.21
N ILE A 104 8.01 -3.68 -10.15
CA ILE A 104 8.28 -3.29 -11.54
C ILE A 104 8.82 -1.85 -11.62
N ILE A 105 8.33 -0.94 -10.76
CA ILE A 105 8.74 0.46 -10.73
C ILE A 105 10.06 0.66 -9.96
N ALA A 106 10.42 -0.26 -9.07
CA ALA A 106 11.64 -0.22 -8.25
C ALA A 106 12.96 0.17 -8.98
N PRO A 107 13.31 -0.34 -10.18
CA PRO A 107 14.53 0.08 -10.89
C PRO A 107 14.57 1.57 -11.21
N PHE A 108 13.41 2.23 -11.35
CA PHE A 108 13.35 3.68 -11.55
C PHE A 108 13.58 4.43 -10.24
N THR A 109 13.00 3.98 -9.13
CA THR A 109 13.18 4.65 -7.83
C THR A 109 14.59 4.52 -7.27
N LEU A 110 15.29 3.42 -7.57
CA LEU A 110 16.68 3.21 -7.17
C LEU A 110 17.66 4.18 -7.84
N LYS A 111 17.30 4.72 -9.01
CA LYS A 111 18.10 5.73 -9.71
C LYS A 111 17.86 7.14 -9.18
N LEU A 112 16.84 7.34 -8.35
CA LEU A 112 16.52 8.64 -7.79
C LEU A 112 17.35 8.91 -6.52
N GLY A 113 17.92 10.11 -6.44
CA GLY A 113 18.54 10.61 -5.20
C GLY A 113 17.53 10.72 -4.05
N SER A 114 18.01 10.79 -2.81
CA SER A 114 17.14 10.83 -1.63
C SER A 114 16.18 12.03 -1.62
N PHE A 115 16.62 13.19 -2.11
CA PHE A 115 15.75 14.37 -2.25
C PHE A 115 14.61 14.13 -3.24
N ALA A 116 14.90 13.59 -4.43
CA ALA A 116 13.88 13.30 -5.44
C ALA A 116 12.85 12.27 -4.94
N ARG A 117 13.29 11.24 -4.20
CA ARG A 117 12.39 10.27 -3.55
C ARG A 117 11.52 10.92 -2.47
N ALA A 118 12.08 11.80 -1.65
CA ALA A 118 11.33 12.54 -0.64
C ALA A 118 10.29 13.47 -1.27
N SER A 119 10.66 14.22 -2.31
CA SER A 119 9.74 15.09 -3.05
C SER A 119 8.62 14.29 -3.72
N LEU A 120 8.94 13.14 -4.33
CA LEU A 120 7.94 12.25 -4.91
C LEU A 120 7.00 11.68 -3.84
N LEU A 121 7.53 11.27 -2.68
CA LEU A 121 6.71 10.82 -1.56
C LEU A 121 5.71 11.90 -1.14
N VAL A 122 6.19 13.13 -0.92
CA VAL A 122 5.33 14.26 -0.53
C VAL A 122 4.27 14.54 -1.60
N ALA A 123 4.67 14.53 -2.88
CA ALA A 123 3.74 14.71 -3.99
C ALA A 123 2.64 13.64 -4.00
N LEU A 124 2.98 12.37 -3.78
CA LEU A 124 2.01 11.27 -3.75
C LEU A 124 1.11 11.28 -2.51
N VAL A 125 1.59 11.76 -1.36
CA VAL A 125 0.77 11.94 -0.15
C VAL A 125 -0.23 13.08 -0.32
N ILE A 126 0.19 14.18 -0.95
CA ILE A 126 -0.66 15.36 -1.18
C ILE A 126 -1.60 15.12 -2.37
N TRP A 127 -1.22 14.31 -3.35
CA TRP A 127 -1.97 14.07 -4.59
C TRP A 127 -3.48 13.82 -4.38
N PRO A 128 -3.91 12.90 -3.49
CA PRO A 128 -5.33 12.71 -3.19
C PRO A 128 -6.07 14.01 -2.84
N THR A 129 -5.47 14.87 -2.02
CA THR A 129 -6.10 16.12 -1.58
C THR A 129 -6.27 17.13 -2.71
N LEU A 130 -5.34 17.16 -3.67
CA LEU A 130 -5.40 18.05 -4.82
C LEU A 130 -6.33 17.53 -5.93
N PHE A 131 -6.49 16.21 -6.02
CA PHE A 131 -7.20 15.52 -7.09
C PHE A 131 -8.27 14.57 -6.56
N PRO A 132 -9.24 15.05 -5.75
CA PRO A 132 -10.21 14.18 -5.07
C PRO A 132 -11.07 13.37 -6.03
N GLY A 133 -11.38 13.91 -7.22
CA GLY A 133 -12.15 13.23 -8.25
C GLY A 133 -11.51 11.93 -8.78
N TYR A 134 -10.21 11.73 -8.56
CA TYR A 134 -9.49 10.54 -9.00
C TYR A 134 -9.32 9.46 -7.91
N ILE A 135 -9.72 9.73 -6.67
CA ILE A 135 -9.71 8.72 -5.58
C ILE A 135 -10.98 7.85 -5.62
N GLY A 136 -11.96 8.27 -6.42
CA GLY A 136 -13.27 7.65 -6.52
C GLY A 136 -14.05 7.77 -5.22
N SER A 137 -14.04 8.93 -4.55
CA SER A 137 -14.83 9.21 -3.34
C SER A 137 -16.29 8.80 -3.47
N ASP A 138 -16.82 8.88 -4.69
CA ASP A 138 -18.23 8.66 -5.02
C ASP A 138 -18.54 7.20 -5.34
N LEU A 139 -17.52 6.34 -5.40
CA LEU A 139 -17.66 4.91 -5.69
C LEU A 139 -18.11 4.14 -4.45
N SER A 140 -19.19 3.37 -4.62
CA SER A 140 -19.60 2.30 -3.70
C SER A 140 -18.53 1.21 -3.61
N TRP A 141 -18.60 0.37 -2.56
CA TRP A 141 -17.68 -0.76 -2.41
C TRP A 141 -17.72 -1.70 -3.62
N SER A 142 -18.91 -2.03 -4.11
CA SER A 142 -19.11 -2.87 -5.29
C SER A 142 -18.41 -2.32 -6.53
N GLU A 143 -18.50 -1.01 -6.76
CA GLU A 143 -17.84 -0.38 -7.92
C GLU A 143 -16.31 -0.35 -7.77
N ARG A 144 -15.79 -0.25 -6.53
CA ARG A 144 -14.34 -0.28 -6.26
C ARG A 144 -13.70 -1.65 -6.46
N ILE A 145 -14.46 -2.72 -6.27
CA ILE A 145 -13.97 -4.08 -6.45
C ILE A 145 -14.29 -4.62 -7.85
N ALA A 146 -15.29 -4.07 -8.53
CA ALA A 146 -15.59 -4.41 -9.91
C ALA A 146 -14.58 -3.76 -10.87
N SER A 147 -14.34 -4.47 -11.97
CA SER A 147 -13.58 -3.96 -13.10
C SER A 147 -14.07 -4.66 -14.36
N ASP A 148 -14.62 -3.90 -15.30
CA ASP A 148 -14.98 -4.38 -16.62
C ASP A 148 -13.87 -4.03 -17.63
N GLY A 149 -13.17 -5.06 -18.10
CA GLY A 149 -12.05 -4.91 -19.03
C GLY A 149 -10.77 -4.33 -18.42
N LEU A 150 -9.78 -4.11 -19.29
CA LEU A 150 -8.42 -3.72 -18.88
C LEU A 150 -8.29 -2.25 -18.46
N ILE A 151 -9.14 -1.37 -19.01
CA ILE A 151 -9.08 0.08 -18.73
C ILE A 151 -9.52 0.32 -17.29
N GLU A 152 -10.74 -0.12 -16.93
CA GLU A 152 -11.24 0.03 -15.57
C GLU A 152 -10.34 -0.72 -14.57
N TRP A 153 -9.85 -1.92 -14.92
CA TRP A 153 -8.90 -2.64 -14.07
C TRP A 153 -7.63 -1.81 -13.78
N SER A 154 -7.10 -1.11 -14.79
CA SER A 154 -5.93 -0.26 -14.63
C SER A 154 -6.25 0.98 -13.80
N GLU A 155 -7.43 1.58 -13.97
CA GLU A 155 -7.90 2.69 -13.13
C GLU A 155 -8.04 2.28 -11.67
N ARG A 156 -8.61 1.09 -11.40
CA ARG A 156 -8.72 0.53 -10.06
C ARG A 156 -7.34 0.26 -9.45
N LEU A 157 -6.39 -0.26 -10.23
CA LEU A 157 -5.03 -0.49 -9.76
C LEU A 157 -4.29 0.82 -9.48
N LEU A 158 -4.45 1.86 -10.30
CA LEU A 158 -3.63 3.06 -10.23
C LEU A 158 -4.21 4.15 -9.33
N LEU A 159 -5.54 4.34 -9.36
CA LEU A 159 -6.20 5.58 -8.93
C LEU A 159 -7.21 5.37 -7.80
N ASN A 160 -8.21 4.50 -8.01
CA ASN A 160 -9.45 4.54 -7.22
C ASN A 160 -9.97 3.17 -6.71
N GLY A 161 -9.20 2.10 -6.87
CA GLY A 161 -9.55 0.78 -6.35
C GLY A 161 -9.29 0.63 -4.85
N THR A 162 -9.07 -0.61 -4.41
CA THR A 162 -8.90 -0.95 -2.98
C THR A 162 -7.55 -0.48 -2.41
N TYR A 163 -6.48 -0.66 -3.20
CA TYR A 163 -5.11 -0.27 -2.85
C TYR A 163 -4.44 0.44 -4.04
N PRO A 164 -4.90 1.65 -4.41
CA PRO A 164 -4.44 2.31 -5.63
C PRO A 164 -2.96 2.71 -5.58
N LEU A 165 -2.22 2.38 -6.63
CA LEU A 165 -0.77 2.49 -6.69
C LEU A 165 -0.27 3.90 -6.37
N LEU A 166 -0.86 4.96 -6.94
CA LEU A 166 -0.34 6.33 -6.79
C LEU A 166 -0.19 6.74 -5.31
N PRO A 167 -1.27 6.83 -4.51
CA PRO A 167 -1.12 7.21 -3.10
C PRO A 167 -0.34 6.18 -2.30
N TRP A 168 -0.52 4.88 -2.57
CA TRP A 168 0.13 3.81 -1.80
C TRP A 168 1.62 3.66 -2.09
N PHE A 169 2.10 4.12 -3.24
CA PHE A 169 3.52 4.10 -3.58
C PHE A 169 4.34 5.06 -2.71
N SER A 170 3.71 6.03 -2.03
CA SER A 170 4.37 6.85 -1.00
C SER A 170 4.95 5.97 0.13
N TYR A 171 4.25 4.93 0.56
CA TYR A 171 4.72 3.99 1.58
C TYR A 171 5.88 3.12 1.08
N VAL A 172 5.88 2.77 -0.21
CA VAL A 172 7.00 2.05 -0.86
C VAL A 172 8.25 2.94 -0.88
N LEU A 173 8.10 4.22 -1.24
CA LEU A 173 9.19 5.20 -1.21
C LEU A 173 9.71 5.41 0.21
N LEU A 174 8.82 5.51 1.19
CA LEU A 174 9.20 5.58 2.60
C LEU A 174 10.07 4.38 2.98
N GLY A 175 9.65 3.16 2.63
CA GLY A 175 10.44 1.94 2.85
C GLY A 175 11.81 2.00 2.18
N SER A 176 11.89 2.51 0.95
CA SER A 176 13.16 2.68 0.24
C SER A 176 14.10 3.68 0.93
N MET A 177 13.54 4.73 1.55
CA MET A 177 14.32 5.72 2.29
C MET A 177 14.81 5.14 3.62
N LEU A 178 13.96 4.39 4.34
CA LEU A 178 14.38 3.67 5.54
C LEU A 178 15.55 2.73 5.27
N ALA A 179 15.56 2.06 4.12
CA ALA A 179 16.66 1.18 3.74
C ALA A 179 18.00 1.95 3.65
N ASP A 180 18.00 3.21 3.22
CA ASP A 180 19.22 4.05 3.18
C ASP A 180 19.69 4.48 4.58
N MET A 181 18.79 4.50 5.56
CA MET A 181 19.08 4.98 6.91
C MET A 181 19.80 3.93 7.77
N ASP A 182 19.67 2.65 7.41
CA ASP A 182 20.37 1.54 8.09
C ASP A 182 21.91 1.69 7.97
N ASP A 183 22.39 2.40 6.94
CA ASP A 183 23.82 2.74 6.80
C ASP A 183 24.25 3.92 7.70
N ASN A 184 23.32 4.66 8.34
CA ASN A 184 23.58 5.85 9.16
C ASN A 184 22.60 5.97 10.36
N GLY A 185 22.82 5.16 11.40
CA GLY A 185 21.91 5.00 12.54
C GLY A 185 21.49 6.26 13.32
N PHE A 186 22.21 7.38 13.19
CA PHE A 186 21.83 8.67 13.79
C PHE A 186 20.61 9.31 13.10
N ARG A 187 20.58 9.29 11.76
CA ARG A 187 19.46 9.83 10.98
C ARG A 187 18.20 8.99 11.16
N ALA A 188 18.36 7.66 11.27
CA ALA A 188 17.28 6.72 11.58
C ALA A 188 16.53 7.10 12.86
N LYS A 189 17.28 7.30 13.95
CA LYS A 189 16.72 7.69 15.25
C LYS A 189 16.07 9.08 15.20
N ALA A 190 16.71 10.07 14.58
CA ALA A 190 16.18 11.42 14.49
C ALA A 190 14.83 11.49 13.76
N SER A 191 14.70 10.78 12.62
CA SER A 191 13.45 10.76 11.85
C SER A 191 12.32 10.01 12.55
N VAL A 192 12.63 8.88 13.21
CA VAL A 192 11.63 8.15 14.02
C VAL A 192 11.16 9.03 15.18
N THR A 193 12.06 9.71 15.89
CA THR A 193 11.71 10.61 16.98
C THR A 193 10.88 11.80 16.50
N LEU A 194 11.25 12.43 15.38
CA LEU A 194 10.47 13.53 14.79
C LEU A 194 9.07 13.08 14.35
N GLY A 195 8.97 11.91 13.72
CA GLY A 195 7.68 11.30 13.38
C GLY A 195 6.83 11.06 14.62
N LEU A 196 7.41 10.49 15.68
CA LEU A 196 6.72 10.25 16.95
C LEU A 196 6.23 11.54 17.59
N LEU A 197 7.07 12.58 17.62
CA LEU A 197 6.72 13.91 18.14
C LEU A 197 5.60 14.56 17.32
N PHE A 198 5.64 14.44 15.99
CA PHE A 198 4.59 14.96 15.12
C PHE A 198 3.25 14.24 15.34
N THR A 199 3.28 12.90 15.45
CA THR A 199 2.10 12.10 15.77
C THR A 199 1.54 12.47 17.14
N LEU A 200 2.38 12.57 18.17
CA LEU A 200 1.97 13.00 19.51
C LEU A 200 1.40 14.42 19.51
N ALA A 201 2.01 15.35 18.77
CA ALA A 201 1.51 16.71 18.62
C ALA A 201 0.17 16.79 17.89
N THR A 202 -0.08 15.86 16.96
CA THR A 202 -1.37 15.75 16.25
C THR A 202 -2.45 15.19 17.18
N PHE A 203 -2.13 14.15 17.95
CA PHE A 203 -3.04 13.61 18.97
C PHE A 203 -3.33 14.61 20.10
N ALA A 204 -2.39 15.50 20.44
CA ALA A 204 -2.62 16.54 21.43
C ALA A 204 -3.54 17.68 20.92
N GLN A 205 -3.78 17.76 19.60
CA GLN A 205 -4.62 18.77 18.95
C GLN A 205 -6.01 18.24 18.53
N SER A 206 -6.24 16.92 18.64
CA SER A 206 -7.51 16.24 18.34
C SER A 206 -8.30 15.94 19.61
#